data_AF-A0A8C0CJX4-F1
#
_entry.id   AF-A0A8C0CJX4-F1
#
_cell.length_a   1.000
_cell.length_b   1.000
_cell.length_c   1.000
_cell.angle_alpha   90.00
_cell.angle_beta   90.00
_cell.angle_gamma   90.00
#
_symmetry.space_group_name_H-M   'P 1'
#
loop_
_entity.id
_entity.type
_entity.pdbx_description
1 polymer ?
#
loop_
_entity_poly.entity_id
_entity_poly.type
_entity_poly.pdbx_seq_one_letter_code
_entity_poly.pdbx_strand_id
1 'polypeptide(L)' 'MEQIKLLKSEIRRLERNQAREQSAANLEYLKNVLLRFILLKPGSERERLLPVWTRCYASFFLAVPSHGGKGKRALQSLL' A
#
# COMPACT_ATOMS: atom_id res chain seq x y z
N MET A 1 -35.20 7.90 9.22
CA MET A 1 -33.98 8.65 8.87
C MET A 1 -32.72 8.14 9.59
N GLU A 2 -32.80 7.72 10.86
CA GLU A 2 -31.69 7.13 11.64
C GLU A 2 -31.07 5.86 11.01
N GLN A 3 -31.89 4.90 10.58
CA GLN A 3 -31.41 3.66 9.93
C GLN A 3 -30.52 3.93 8.70
N ILE A 4 -30.87 4.91 7.87
CA ILE A 4 -30.11 5.26 6.67
C ILE A 4 -28.73 5.84 7.04
N LYS A 5 -28.65 6.60 8.15
CA LYS A 5 -27.37 7.15 8.63
C LYS A 5 -26.46 6.03 9.14
N LEU A 6 -27.01 5.09 9.92
CA LEU A 6 -26.29 3.91 10.41
C LEU A 6 -25.76 3.04 9.26
N LEU A 7 -26.61 2.79 8.25
CA LEU A 7 -26.20 1.99 7.09
C LEU A 7 -25.05 2.66 6.32
N LYS A 8 -25.12 3.98 6.12
CA LYS A 8 -24.04 4.75 5.47
C LYS A 8 -22.74 4.75 6.29
N SER A 9 -22.79 4.81 7.62
CA SER A 9 -21.57 4.70 8.43
C SER A 9 -20.94 3.32 8.34
N GLU A 10 -21.76 2.28 8.26
CA GLU A 10 -21.32 0.91 8.18
C GLU A 10 -20.63 0.61 6.84
N ILE A 11 -21.22 1.08 5.73
CA ILE A 11 -20.60 1.00 4.39
C ILE A 11 -19.20 1.65 4.40
N ARG A 12 -19.09 2.88 4.91
CA ARG A 12 -17.78 3.57 5.00
C ARG A 12 -16.77 2.84 5.90
N ARG A 13 -17.24 2.14 6.93
CA ARG A 13 -16.39 1.32 7.81
C ARG A 13 -15.87 0.10 7.06
N LEU A 14 -16.75 -0.59 6.33
CA LEU A 14 -16.41 -1.75 5.52
C LEU A 14 -15.41 -1.40 4.41
N GLU A 15 -15.61 -0.29 3.69
CA GLU A 15 -14.67 0.19 2.67
C GLU A 15 -13.26 0.44 3.24
N ARG A 16 -13.17 1.03 4.44
CA ARG A 16 -11.87 1.23 5.11
C ARG A 16 -11.24 -0.08 5.56
N ASN A 17 -12.03 -1.03 6.03
CA ASN A 17 -11.52 -2.35 6.40
C ASN A 17 -10.97 -3.10 5.18
N GLN A 18 -11.69 -3.05 4.05
CA GLN A 18 -11.23 -3.66 2.80
C GLN A 18 -9.93 -3.00 2.29
N ALA A 19 -9.79 -1.68 2.41
CA ALA A 19 -8.54 -0.99 2.07
C ALA A 19 -7.36 -1.40 2.98
N ARG A 20 -7.63 -1.66 4.27
CA ARG A 20 -6.62 -2.18 5.22
C ARG A 20 -6.22 -3.61 4.89
N GLU A 21 -7.16 -4.48 4.56
CA GLU A 21 -6.90 -5.87 4.14
C GLU A 21 -6.04 -5.90 2.86
N GLN A 22 -6.37 -5.08 1.87
CA GLN A 22 -5.57 -4.94 0.65
C GLN A 22 -4.14 -4.45 0.96
N SER A 23 -4.01 -3.49 1.88
CA SER A 23 -2.70 -2.96 2.29
C SER A 23 -1.88 -4.03 3.04
N ALA A 24 -2.53 -4.86 3.86
CA ALA A 24 -1.89 -5.96 4.58
C ALA A 24 -1.39 -7.05 3.62
N ALA A 25 -2.19 -7.45 2.63
CA ALA A 25 -1.79 -8.39 1.60
C ALA A 25 -0.59 -7.87 0.78
N ASN A 26 -0.60 -6.58 0.43
CA ASN A 26 0.52 -5.94 -0.27
C ASN A 26 1.80 -5.94 0.58
N LEU A 27 1.70 -5.74 1.90
CA LEU A 27 2.84 -5.76 2.82
C LEU A 27 3.45 -7.17 2.95
N GLU A 28 2.60 -8.20 3.00
CA GLU A 28 3.06 -9.58 3.03
C GLU A 28 3.82 -9.94 1.74
N TYR A 29 3.29 -9.53 0.59
CA TYR A 29 3.98 -9.68 -0.68
C TYR A 29 5.33 -8.94 -0.69
N LEU A 30 5.36 -7.70 -0.20
CA LEU A 30 6.59 -6.90 -0.10
C LEU A 30 7.64 -7.59 0.79
N LYS A 31 7.22 -8.12 1.95
CA LYS A 31 8.08 -8.91 2.83
C LYS A 31 8.67 -10.13 2.10
N ASN A 32 7.86 -10.85 1.34
CA ASN A 32 8.31 -12.02 0.58
C ASN A 32 9.35 -11.63 -0.50
N VAL A 33 9.13 -10.50 -1.18
CA VAL A 33 10.08 -9.95 -2.16
C VAL A 33 11.38 -9.50 -1.48
N LEU A 34 11.29 -8.81 -0.34
CA LEU A 34 12.46 -8.36 0.44
C LEU A 34 13.28 -9.53 0.97
N LEU A 35 12.63 -10.58 1.49
CA LEU A 35 13.32 -11.79 1.95
C LEU A 35 14.08 -12.46 0.81
N ARG A 36 13.45 -12.60 -0.37
CA ARG A 36 14.13 -13.12 -1.57
C ARG A 36 15.31 -12.24 -1.96
N PHE A 37 15.14 -10.92 -1.94
CA PHE A 37 16.17 -9.95 -2.28
C PHE A 37 17.40 -9.97 -1.35
N ILE A 38 17.20 -10.18 -0.05
CA ILE A 38 18.28 -10.27 0.94
C ILE A 38 19.01 -11.62 0.86
N LEU A 39 18.27 -12.70 0.57
CA LEU A 39 18.83 -14.06 0.47
C LEU A 39 19.50 -14.36 -0.88
N LEU A 40 19.18 -13.60 -1.93
CA LEU A 40 19.80 -13.73 -3.25
C LEU A 40 21.25 -13.20 -3.25
N LYS A 41 22.17 -13.97 -3.83
CA LYS A 41 23.54 -13.48 -4.09
C LYS A 41 23.48 -12.26 -5.03
N PRO A 42 24.34 -11.24 -4.85
CA PRO A 42 24.35 -10.05 -5.70
C PRO A 42 24.56 -10.44 -7.18
N GLY A 43 23.62 -10.03 -8.04
CA GLY A 43 23.55 -10.39 -9.46
C GLY A 43 22.26 -9.89 -10.12
N SER A 44 22.05 -10.21 -11.41
CA SER A 44 20.96 -9.70 -12.26
C SER A 44 19.53 -9.99 -11.77
N GLU A 45 19.36 -11.02 -10.94
CA GLU A 45 18.09 -11.36 -10.29
C GLU A 45 17.62 -10.28 -9.30
N ARG A 46 18.58 -9.60 -8.65
CA ARG A 46 18.32 -8.55 -7.66
C ARG A 46 17.75 -7.29 -8.32
N GLU A 47 18.23 -6.96 -9.50
CA GLU A 47 17.78 -5.80 -10.30
C GLU A 47 16.35 -5.99 -10.83
N ARG A 48 15.95 -7.23 -11.17
CA ARG A 48 14.57 -7.54 -11.59
C ARG A 48 13.53 -7.37 -10.49
N LEU A 49 13.93 -7.38 -9.22
CA LEU A 49 13.02 -7.22 -8.07
C LEU A 49 12.78 -5.75 -7.69
N LEU A 50 13.61 -4.80 -8.15
CA LEU A 50 13.44 -3.37 -7.89
C LEU A 50 12.11 -2.79 -8.40
N PRO A 51 11.65 -3.07 -9.64
CA PRO A 51 10.38 -2.53 -10.15
C PRO A 51 9.17 -3.02 -9.36
N VAL A 52 9.24 -4.26 -8.87
CA VAL A 52 8.19 -4.88 -8.03
C VAL A 52 8.16 -4.20 -6.67
N TRP A 53 9.32 -3.91 -6.10
CA TRP A 53 9.47 -3.17 -4.86
C TRP A 53 8.90 -1.75 -4.96
N THR A 54 9.26 -1.01 -6.01
CA THR A 54 8.76 0.34 -6.27
C THR A 54 7.24 0.37 -6.46
N ARG A 55 6.68 -0.60 -7.18
CA ARG A 55 5.23 -0.71 -7.39
C ARG A 55 4.49 -0.97 -6.08
N CYS A 56 4.93 -1.95 -5.29
CA CYS A 56 4.29 -2.29 -4.02
C CYS A 56 4.44 -1.18 -2.96
N TYR A 57 5.60 -0.51 -2.91
CA TYR A 57 5.81 0.63 -2.03
C TYR A 57 4.92 1.81 -2.40
N ALA A 58 4.81 2.13 -3.70
CA ALA A 58 3.92 3.20 -4.18
C ALA A 58 2.45 2.90 -3.86
N SER A 59 1.97 1.67 -4.12
CA SER A 59 0.61 1.27 -3.77
C SER A 59 0.35 1.34 -2.25
N PHE A 60 1.32 0.97 -1.42
CA PHE A 60 1.20 1.12 0.03
C PHE A 60 1.15 2.60 0.44
N PHE A 61 2.04 3.45 -0.09
CA PHE A 61 2.09 4.87 0.24
C PHE A 61 0.83 5.63 -0.21
N LEU A 62 0.24 5.23 -1.34
CA LEU A 62 -1.02 5.81 -1.85
C LEU A 62 -2.26 5.27 -1.11
N ALA A 63 -2.20 4.04 -0.57
CA ALA A 63 -3.30 3.41 0.17
C ALA A 63 -3.39 3.83 1.64
N VAL A 64 -2.32 4.38 2.24
CA VAL A 64 -2.38 4.95 3.58
C VAL A 64 -3.11 6.31 3.54
N PRO A 65 -4.26 6.46 4.23
CA PRO A 65 -4.86 7.77 4.41
C PRO A 65 -3.93 8.59 5.30
N SER A 66 -3.14 9.46 4.67
CA SER A 66 -2.29 10.41 5.37
C SER A 66 -3.13 11.24 6.35
N HIS A 67 -2.92 11.04 7.65
CA HIS A 67 -3.50 11.87 8.72
C HIS A 67 -2.92 13.30 8.74
N GLY A 68 -2.20 13.73 7.71
CA GLY A 68 -1.69 15.10 7.57
C GLY A 68 -1.33 15.41 6.12
N GLY A 69 -2.12 16.25 5.46
CA GLY A 69 -2.08 16.59 4.02
C GLY A 69 -0.82 17.29 3.47
N LYS A 70 0.37 16.91 3.92
CA LYS A 70 1.65 17.43 3.43
C LYS A 70 2.44 16.41 2.60
N GLY A 71 2.22 15.09 2.76
CA GLY A 71 3.00 14.05 2.07
C GLY A 71 2.63 13.78 0.60
N LYS A 72 1.36 13.96 0.21
CA LYS A 72 0.89 13.60 -1.15
C LYS A 72 1.38 14.55 -2.25
N ARG A 73 1.75 15.80 -1.90
CA ARG A 73 2.22 16.80 -2.88
C ARG A 73 3.67 16.59 -3.33
N ALA A 74 4.52 16.02 -2.48
CA ALA A 74 5.94 15.86 -2.80
C ALA A 74 6.23 14.73 -3.82
N LEU A 75 5.33 13.75 -3.95
CA LEU A 75 5.48 12.66 -4.91
C LEU A 75 4.98 13.01 -6.31
N GLN A 76 4.02 13.92 -6.44
CA GLN A 76 3.58 14.41 -7.76
C GLN A 76 4.60 15.32 -8.44
N SER A 77 5.53 15.91 -7.70
CA SER A 77 6.61 16.74 -8.28
C SER A 77 7.86 15.94 -8.69
N LEU A 78 7.88 14.63 -8.40
CA LEU A 78 9.03 13.75 -8.68
C LEU A 78 8.76 12.73 -9.80
N LEU A 79 7.57 12.78 -10.41
CA LEU A 79 7.17 12.07 -11.63
C LEU A 79 6.98 13.09 -12.76
#